data_AF-A0A3C0AQB2-F1
#
_entry.id   AF-A0A3C0AQB2-F1
#
_cell.length_a   1.000
_cell.length_b   1.000
_cell.length_c   1.000
_cell.angle_alpha   90.00
_cell.angle_beta   90.00
_cell.angle_gamma   90.00
#
_symmetry.space_group_name_H-M   'P 1'
#
loop_
_entity.id
_entity.type
_entity.pdbx_description
1 polymer ?
#
loop_
_entity_poly.entity_id
_entity_poly.type
_entity_poly.pdbx_seq_one_letter_code
_entity_poly.pdbx_strand_id
1 'polypeptide(L)'
;MQSLSLVIIRFCLSAWVGAAVIFVINGVQDVTYQPFDSLIRDQLITLHFPVYYTIAWVLLTGSFLSSLLLRTKNLWSRKKTNLITTLIML
;
A
#
# COMPACT_ATOMS: atom_id res chain seq x y z
N MET A 1 0.45 -21.02 -6.62
CA MET A 1 0.64 -19.90 -5.66
C MET A 1 1.57 -18.79 -6.16
N GLN A 2 2.55 -19.05 -7.04
CA GLN A 2 3.41 -17.98 -7.58
C GLN A 2 2.62 -16.93 -8.37
N SER A 3 1.68 -17.35 -9.24
CA SER A 3 0.86 -16.43 -10.03
C SER A 3 0.02 -15.48 -9.16
N LEU A 4 -0.57 -15.99 -8.06
CA LEU A 4 -1.33 -15.18 -7.11
C LEU A 4 -0.43 -14.14 -6.42
N SER A 5 0.75 -14.54 -5.93
CA SER A 5 1.69 -13.61 -5.32
C SER A 5 2.15 -12.53 -6.30
N LEU A 6 2.37 -12.86 -7.57
CA LEU A 6 2.67 -11.88 -8.61
C LEU A 6 1.50 -10.93 -8.89
N VAL A 7 0.26 -11.42 -8.89
CA VAL A 7 -0.93 -10.58 -9.03
C VAL A 7 -1.03 -9.60 -7.86
N ILE A 8 -0.84 -10.07 -6.62
CA ILE A 8 -0.89 -9.22 -5.42
C ILE A 8 0.19 -8.14 -5.49
N ILE A 9 1.44 -8.49 -5.83
CA ILE A 9 2.53 -7.51 -5.97
C ILE A 9 2.16 -6.43 -6.99
N ARG A 10 1.70 -6.83 -8.19
CA ARG A 10 1.35 -5.89 -9.27
C ARG A 10 0.18 -5.00 -8.86
N PHE A 11 -0.83 -5.58 -8.22
CA PHE A 11 -1.98 -4.84 -7.71
C PHE A 11 -1.56 -3.84 -6.64
N CYS A 12 -0.82 -4.26 -5.61
CA CYS A 12 -0.37 -3.39 -4.53
C CYS A 12 0.49 -2.23 -5.03
N LEU A 13 1.44 -2.49 -5.93
CA LEU A 13 2.28 -1.45 -6.51
C LEU A 13 1.48 -0.48 -7.38
N SER A 14 0.59 -0.98 -8.24
CA SER A 14 -0.26 -0.13 -9.07
C SER A 14 -1.23 0.71 -8.24
N ALA A 15 -1.83 0.11 -7.22
CA ALA A 15 -2.74 0.80 -6.31
C ALA A 15 -2.02 1.87 -5.48
N TRP A 16 -0.77 1.63 -5.09
CA TRP A 16 0.04 2.61 -4.35
C TRP A 16 0.35 3.83 -5.21
N VAL A 17 0.74 3.62 -6.47
CA VAL A 17 0.95 4.72 -7.42
C VAL A 17 -0.36 5.47 -7.67
N GLY A 18 -1.48 4.77 -7.86
CA GLY A 18 -2.79 5.40 -8.05
C GLY A 18 -3.22 6.24 -6.83
N ALA A 19 -3.01 5.73 -5.61
CA ALA A 19 -3.29 6.46 -4.38
C ALA A 19 -2.44 7.73 -4.27
N ALA A 20 -1.15 7.68 -4.66
CA ALA A 20 -0.28 8.85 -4.69
C ALA A 20 -0.78 9.93 -5.67
N VAL A 21 -1.25 9.52 -6.86
CA VAL A 21 -1.83 10.44 -7.84
C VAL A 21 -3.08 11.12 -7.29
N ILE A 22 -4.01 10.36 -6.70
CA ILE A 22 -5.24 10.92 -6.09
C ILE A 22 -4.89 11.88 -4.95
N PHE A 23 -3.91 11.52 -4.10
CA PHE A 23 -3.45 12.39 -3.02
C PHE A 23 -2.90 13.72 -3.53
N VAL A 24 -2.12 13.71 -4.60
CA VAL A 24 -1.61 14.94 -5.23
C VAL A 24 -2.74 15.75 -5.86
N ILE A 25 -3.68 15.11 -6.56
CA ILE A 25 -4.84 15.80 -7.15
C ILE A 25 -5.64 16.51 -6.06
N ASN A 26 -5.99 15.79 -4.99
CA ASN A 26 -6.74 16.36 -3.86
C ASN A 26 -5.95 17.49 -3.18
N GLY A 27 -4.65 17.31 -2.96
CA GLY A 27 -3.80 18.35 -2.37
C GLY A 27 -3.71 19.61 -3.24
N VAL A 28 -3.62 19.47 -4.57
CA VAL A 28 -3.65 20.62 -5.49
C VAL A 28 -5.03 21.29 -5.45
N GLN A 29 -6.12 20.52 -5.46
CA GLN A 29 -7.48 21.05 -5.36
C GLN A 29 -7.69 21.84 -4.06
N ASP A 30 -7.24 21.32 -2.91
CA ASP A 30 -7.34 21.98 -1.60
C ASP A 30 -6.59 23.33 -1.56
N VAL A 31 -5.52 23.49 -2.34
CA VAL A 31 -4.75 24.73 -2.40
C VAL A 31 -5.30 25.71 -3.46
N THR A 32 -5.76 25.21 -4.60
CA THR A 32 -6.19 26.02 -5.75
C THR A 32 -7.65 26.46 -5.68
N TYR A 33 -8.53 25.62 -5.14
CA TYR A 33 -9.92 25.97 -4.90
C TYR A 33 -10.04 26.44 -3.45
N GLN A 34 -10.30 27.74 -3.23
CA GLN A 34 -10.40 28.35 -1.90
C GLN A 34 -11.85 28.71 -1.49
N PRO A 35 -12.77 27.75 -1.38
CA PRO A 35 -14.09 28.02 -0.81
C PRO A 35 -14.07 28.02 0.73
N PHE A 36 -13.04 27.41 1.34
CA PHE A 36 -12.93 27.21 2.77
C PHE A 36 -11.87 28.11 3.40
N ASP A 37 -12.14 28.55 4.63
CA ASP A 37 -11.17 29.29 5.43
C ASP A 37 -9.94 28.42 5.76
N SER A 38 -8.80 29.06 5.94
CA SER A 38 -7.49 28.49 6.24
C SER A 38 -7.52 27.42 7.33
N LEU A 39 -8.28 27.66 8.42
CA LEU A 39 -8.42 26.74 9.55
C LEU A 39 -9.13 25.43 9.16
N ILE A 40 -10.18 25.50 8.34
CA ILE A 40 -10.94 24.32 7.89
C ILE A 40 -10.06 23.48 6.94
N ARG A 41 -9.26 24.14 6.10
CA ARG A 41 -8.32 23.46 5.20
C ARG A 41 -7.25 22.70 5.99
N ASP A 42 -6.68 23.29 7.02
CA ASP A 42 -5.67 22.62 7.85
C ASP A 42 -6.25 21.38 8.55
N GLN A 43 -7.49 21.45 9.02
CA GLN A 43 -8.21 20.30 9.57
C GLN A 43 -8.41 19.20 8.52
N LEU A 44 -8.79 19.55 7.30
CA LEU A 44 -9.00 18.60 6.21
C LEU A 44 -7.69 17.89 5.84
N ILE A 45 -6.58 18.62 5.77
CA ILE A 45 -5.24 18.08 5.52
C ILE A 45 -4.85 17.09 6.63
N THR A 46 -5.09 17.43 7.90
CA THR A 46 -4.79 16.50 9.02
C THR A 46 -5.63 15.22 8.99
N LEU A 47 -6.77 15.19 8.32
CA LEU A 47 -7.57 13.98 8.13
C LEU A 47 -7.07 13.14 6.94
N HIS A 48 -6.73 13.78 5.82
CA HIS A 48 -6.28 13.08 4.61
C HIS A 48 -4.90 12.44 4.75
N PHE A 49 -3.97 13.12 5.43
CA PHE A 49 -2.58 12.66 5.57
C PHE A 49 -2.47 11.26 6.21
N PRO A 50 -3.04 11.00 7.41
CA PRO A 50 -2.94 9.69 8.05
C PRO A 50 -3.54 8.57 7.21
N VAL A 51 -4.65 8.82 6.53
CA VAL A 51 -5.32 7.83 5.67
C VAL A 51 -4.42 7.44 4.51
N TYR A 52 -3.84 8.42 3.80
CA TYR A 52 -2.92 8.16 2.69
C TYR A 52 -1.72 7.33 3.13
N TYR A 53 -1.06 7.72 4.23
CA TYR A 53 0.11 6.99 4.71
C TYR A 53 -0.22 5.60 5.22
N THR A 54 -1.38 5.40 5.82
CA THR A 54 -1.85 4.07 6.26
C THR A 54 -2.05 3.15 5.07
N ILE A 55 -2.72 3.64 4.01
CA ILE A 55 -2.92 2.88 2.77
C ILE A 55 -1.57 2.57 2.12
N ALA A 56 -0.67 3.56 2.03
CA ALA A 56 0.67 3.36 1.48
C ALA A 56 1.44 2.26 2.25
N TRP A 57 1.40 2.29 3.59
CA TRP A 57 2.01 1.26 4.42
C TRP A 57 1.44 -0.13 4.15
N VAL A 58 0.12 -0.27 4.08
CA VAL A 58 -0.54 -1.56 3.81
C VAL A 58 -0.14 -2.12 2.44
N LEU A 59 -0.14 -1.27 1.40
CA LEU A 59 0.18 -1.69 0.04
C LEU A 59 1.66 -2.06 -0.11
N LEU A 60 2.56 -1.26 0.46
CA LEU A 60 4.01 -1.52 0.40
C LEU A 60 4.38 -2.77 1.19
N THR A 61 3.84 -2.94 2.41
CA THR A 61 4.09 -4.14 3.22
C THR A 61 3.50 -5.39 2.58
N GLY A 62 2.29 -5.32 2.02
CA GLY A 62 1.67 -6.42 1.28
C GLY A 62 2.49 -6.85 0.06
N SER A 63 3.02 -5.89 -0.70
CA SER A 63 3.92 -6.14 -1.83
C SER A 63 5.26 -6.76 -1.39
N PHE A 64 5.85 -6.23 -0.32
CA PHE A 64 7.10 -6.71 0.25
C PHE A 64 6.98 -8.15 0.75
N LEU A 65 5.95 -8.45 1.56
CA LEU A 65 5.69 -9.79 2.07
C LEU A 65 5.44 -10.76 0.91
N SER A 66 4.61 -10.40 -0.07
CA SER A 66 4.35 -11.24 -1.24
C SER A 66 5.62 -11.56 -2.04
N SER A 67 6.53 -10.60 -2.15
CA SER A 67 7.83 -10.77 -2.80
C SER A 67 8.76 -11.70 -2.01
N LEU A 68 8.79 -11.56 -0.68
CA LEU A 68 9.54 -12.44 0.21
C LEU A 68 9.03 -13.88 0.14
N LEU A 69 7.70 -14.08 0.08
CA LEU A 69 7.08 -15.39 -0.09
C LEU A 69 7.43 -16.04 -1.43
N LEU A 70 7.49 -15.26 -2.51
CA LEU A 70 7.95 -15.75 -3.81
C LEU A 70 9.42 -16.19 -3.77
N ARG A 71 10.30 -15.39 -3.16
CA ARG A 71 11.73 -15.66 -3.07
C ARG A 71 12.04 -16.90 -2.23
N THR A 72 11.41 -17.02 -1.06
CA THR A 72 11.57 -18.18 -0.17
C THR A 72 11.04 -19.48 -0.78
N LYS A 73 10.04 -19.43 -1.67
CA LYS A 73 9.55 -20.62 -2.40
C LYS A 73 10.51 -21.09 -3.49
N ASN A 74 11.33 -20.18 -4.03
CA ASN A 74 12.31 -20.51 -5.06
C ASN A 74 13.60 -21.09 -4.48
N LEU A 75 14.00 -20.64 -3.28
CA LEU A 75 15.26 -21.04 -2.63
C LEU A 75 15.13 -22.26 -1.70
N TRP A 76 13.96 -22.51 -1.12
CA TRP A 76 13.78 -23.55 -0.10
C TRP A 76 12.85 -24.69 -0.56
N SER A 77 13.09 -25.90 -0.03
CA SER A 77 12.17 -27.04 -0.17
C SER A 77 10.75 -26.64 0.24
N ARG A 78 9.77 -26.96 -0.62
CA ARG A 78 8.35 -26.53 -0.54
C ARG A 78 7.71 -26.71 0.85
N LYS A 79 8.11 -27.74 1.61
CA LYS A 79 7.58 -28.01 2.96
C LYS A 79 7.97 -26.95 3.98
N LYS A 80 9.23 -26.46 3.95
CA LYS A 80 9.73 -25.45 4.89
C LYS A 80 9.13 -24.08 4.61
N THR A 81 8.96 -23.74 3.33
CA THR A 81 8.35 -22.46 2.95
C THR A 81 6.87 -22.40 3.31
N ASN A 82 6.13 -23.50 3.12
CA ASN A 82 4.73 -23.55 3.53
C ASN A 82 4.57 -23.41 5.05
N LEU A 83 5.45 -23.99 5.85
CA LEU A 83 5.43 -23.84 7.32
C LEU A 83 5.65 -22.38 7.75
N ILE A 84 6.63 -21.69 7.16
CA ILE A 84 6.94 -20.29 7.45
C ILE A 84 5.78 -19.37 7.01
N THR A 85 5.16 -19.62 5.85
CA THR A 85 3.97 -18.84 5.44
C THR A 85 2.82 -18.97 6.42
N THR A 86 2.58 -20.17 6.96
CA THR A 86 1.51 -20.37 7.93
C THR A 86 1.84 -19.68 9.25
N LEU A 87 3.11 -19.66 9.66
CA LEU A 87 3.55 -19.00 10.89
C LEU A 87 3.51 -17.47 10.82
N ILE A 88 3.65 -16.89 9.62
CA ILE A 88 3.53 -15.43 9.39
C ILE A 88 2.05 -15.00 9.28
N MET A 89 1.16 -15.91 8.87
CA MET A 89 -0.28 -15.64 8.74
C MET A 89 -1.09 -15.91 10.02
N LEU A 90 -0.47 -16.47 11.07
CA LEU A 90 -1.10 -16.81 12.34
C LEU A 90 -0.64 -15.82 13.42
#